data_AF-A0A933WSV3-F1
#
_entry.id   AF-A0A933WSV3-F1
#
_cell.length_a   1.000
_cell.length_b   1.000
_cell.length_c   1.000
_cell.angle_alpha   90.00
_cell.angle_beta   90.00
_cell.angle_gamma   90.00
#
_symmetry.space_group_name_H-M   'P 1'
#
loop_
_entity.id
_entity.type
_entity.pdbx_description
1 polymer ?
#
loop_
_entity_poly.entity_id
_entity_poly.type
_entity_poly.pdbx_seq_one_letter_code
_entity_poly.pdbx_strand_id
1 'polypeptide(L)'
;MAMAAIAGVMSGCATAPRMSADQRRADAESIIQGWSADSRMAAAALLDEFGAPDRADSSRLVWLDKHLLDKVAVWDQIPGDESGTDIIEAAVAYAVPEEALPQLDAFSDKITVSQDRKEIFARAESQAEAMLALNLASEIVRGVRTPQEARDAYERALRLRTAGKVSPYLQGLTFLPMR
;
A
#
# COMPACT_ATOMS: atom_id res chain seq x y z
N MET A 1 64.78 -27.35 -15.98
CA MET A 1 64.00 -26.96 -14.79
C MET A 1 63.31 -25.64 -15.12
N ALA A 2 62.04 -25.66 -15.50
CA ALA A 2 61.24 -24.46 -15.76
C ALA A 2 59.79 -24.79 -15.41
N MET A 3 59.26 -24.13 -14.39
CA MET A 3 57.86 -24.25 -13.95
C MET A 3 57.21 -22.88 -14.19
N ALA A 4 56.30 -22.81 -15.16
CA ALA A 4 55.43 -21.67 -15.35
C ALA A 4 54.17 -21.91 -14.53
N ALA A 5 53.91 -21.03 -13.55
CA ALA A 5 52.67 -21.04 -12.79
C ALA A 5 51.62 -20.17 -13.50
N ILE A 6 50.51 -20.78 -13.90
CA ILE A 6 49.34 -20.11 -14.45
C ILE A 6 48.46 -19.70 -13.26
N ALA A 7 48.34 -18.41 -13.00
CA ALA A 7 47.39 -17.87 -12.03
C ALA A 7 45.99 -17.82 -12.66
N GLY A 8 45.09 -18.69 -12.19
CA GLY A 8 43.68 -18.67 -12.54
C GLY A 8 42.95 -17.55 -11.80
N VAL A 9 42.29 -16.67 -12.54
CA VAL A 9 41.33 -15.70 -11.97
C VAL A 9 40.01 -16.41 -11.78
N MET A 10 39.64 -16.68 -10.52
CA MET A 10 38.31 -17.15 -10.16
C MET A 10 37.38 -15.95 -10.04
N SER A 11 36.61 -15.65 -11.08
CA SER A 11 35.45 -14.76 -11.00
C SER A 11 34.33 -15.46 -10.24
N GLY A 12 34.29 -15.29 -8.92
CA GLY A 12 33.12 -15.61 -8.12
C GLY A 12 32.09 -14.49 -8.27
N CYS A 13 30.89 -14.80 -8.76
CA CYS A 13 29.73 -13.93 -8.64
C CYS A 13 29.41 -13.74 -7.15
N ALA A 14 29.99 -12.71 -6.52
CA ALA A 14 29.64 -12.33 -5.16
C ALA A 14 28.23 -11.74 -5.18
N THR A 15 27.26 -12.48 -4.64
CA THR A 15 25.94 -11.93 -4.34
C THR A 15 26.13 -10.85 -3.28
N ALA A 16 25.76 -9.61 -3.59
CA ALA A 16 25.85 -8.53 -2.61
C ALA A 16 25.06 -8.92 -1.34
N PRO A 17 25.61 -8.66 -0.13
CA PRO A 17 24.91 -8.98 1.10
C PRO A 17 23.57 -8.25 1.16
N ARG A 18 22.52 -8.98 1.54
CA ARG A 18 21.18 -8.40 1.74
C ARG A 18 21.25 -7.41 2.89
N MET A 19 20.83 -6.17 2.64
CA MET A 19 20.77 -5.13 3.67
C MET A 19 19.94 -5.57 4.88
N SER A 20 20.42 -5.25 6.09
CA SER A 20 19.68 -5.46 7.33
C SER A 20 18.40 -4.61 7.39
N ALA A 21 17.48 -4.94 8.29
CA ALA A 21 16.27 -4.14 8.49
C ALA A 21 16.61 -2.70 8.90
N ASP A 22 17.56 -2.52 9.82
CA ASP A 22 18.01 -1.19 10.26
C ASP A 22 18.61 -0.37 9.11
N GLN A 23 19.41 -1.01 8.25
CA GLN A 23 19.97 -0.36 7.06
C GLN A 23 18.86 0.04 6.08
N ARG A 24 17.88 -0.84 5.83
CA ARG A 24 16.74 -0.50 4.96
C ARG A 24 15.89 0.62 5.52
N ARG A 25 15.71 0.68 6.85
CA ARG A 25 15.00 1.78 7.50
C ARG A 25 15.77 3.09 7.33
N ALA A 26 17.06 3.11 7.63
CA ALA A 26 17.89 4.30 7.48
C ALA A 26 17.92 4.82 6.03
N ASP A 27 18.02 3.91 5.06
CA ASP A 27 17.96 4.27 3.64
C ASP A 27 16.60 4.85 3.26
N ALA A 28 15.50 4.25 3.71
CA ALA A 28 14.16 4.79 3.50
C ALA A 28 13.97 6.17 4.14
N GLU A 29 14.45 6.37 5.37
CA GLU A 29 14.43 7.67 6.06
C GLU A 29 15.24 8.73 5.31
N SER A 30 16.35 8.34 4.67
CA SER A 30 17.13 9.23 3.79
C SER A 30 16.40 9.55 2.49
N ILE A 31 15.74 8.59 1.86
CA ILE A 31 14.97 8.77 0.62
C ILE A 31 13.86 9.80 0.81
N ILE A 32 13.07 9.67 1.87
CA ILE A 32 11.89 10.51 2.09
C ILE A 32 12.21 11.96 2.47
N GLN A 33 13.46 12.29 2.79
CA GLN A 33 13.86 13.69 3.05
C GLN A 33 13.64 14.60 1.83
N GLY A 34 13.75 14.03 0.62
CA GLY A 34 13.51 14.74 -0.64
C GLY A 34 12.04 14.84 -1.03
N TRP A 35 11.15 14.10 -0.37
CA TRP A 35 9.75 14.00 -0.76
C TRP A 35 8.93 15.22 -0.37
N SER A 36 7.75 15.37 -0.98
CA SER A 36 6.74 16.33 -0.56
C SER A 36 6.41 16.20 0.94
N ALA A 37 5.91 17.27 1.56
CA ALA A 37 5.62 17.26 2.99
C ALA A 37 4.58 16.18 3.37
N ASP A 38 3.52 16.06 2.58
CA ASP A 38 2.43 15.11 2.83
C ASP A 38 2.90 13.67 2.62
N SER A 39 3.61 13.39 1.52
CA SER A 39 4.19 12.08 1.25
C SER A 39 5.20 11.65 2.31
N ARG A 40 6.05 12.58 2.75
CA ARG A 40 7.03 12.32 3.81
C ARG A 40 6.36 12.01 5.14
N MET A 41 5.31 12.76 5.51
CA MET A 41 4.57 12.53 6.74
C MET A 41 3.86 11.18 6.72
N ALA A 42 3.22 10.82 5.60
CA ALA A 42 2.59 9.52 5.44
C ALA A 42 3.61 8.37 5.48
N ALA A 43 4.76 8.53 4.80
CA ALA A 43 5.83 7.54 4.81
C ALA A 43 6.45 7.35 6.20
N ALA A 44 6.66 8.43 6.96
CA ALA A 44 7.14 8.36 8.33
C ALA A 44 6.18 7.59 9.23
N ALA A 45 4.87 7.82 9.10
CA ALA A 45 3.86 7.08 9.85
C ALA A 45 3.92 5.57 9.56
N LEU A 46 4.08 5.17 8.29
CA LEU A 46 4.23 3.77 7.91
C LEU A 46 5.54 3.14 8.39
N LEU A 47 6.64 3.89 8.40
CA LEU A 47 7.93 3.45 8.96
C LEU A 47 7.83 3.21 10.47
N ASP A 48 7.04 4.03 11.17
CA ASP A 48 6.80 3.87 12.61
C ASP A 48 5.87 2.69 12.90
N GLU A 49 4.85 2.47 12.07
CA GLU A 49 3.89 1.37 12.23
C GLU A 49 4.50 0.00 11.83
N PHE A 50 5.16 -0.09 10.68
CA PHE A 50 5.59 -1.35 10.08
C PHE A 50 7.11 -1.57 10.11
N GLY A 51 7.89 -0.57 10.51
CA GLY A 51 9.34 -0.63 10.44
C GLY A 51 9.88 -0.53 9.02
N ALA A 52 11.01 -1.17 8.77
CA ALA A 52 11.71 -1.09 7.49
C ALA A 52 10.85 -1.59 6.31
N PRO A 53 10.80 -0.86 5.17
CA PRO A 53 10.10 -1.34 4.00
C PRO A 53 10.79 -2.57 3.38
N ASP A 54 10.00 -3.33 2.64
CA ASP A 54 10.46 -4.47 1.85
C ASP A 54 11.11 -4.01 0.54
N ARG A 55 10.65 -2.87 -0.01
CA ARG A 55 11.25 -2.18 -1.16
C ARG A 55 11.25 -0.68 -0.95
N ALA A 56 12.34 -0.02 -1.33
CA ALA A 56 12.50 1.42 -1.28
C ALA A 56 13.10 1.91 -2.60
N ASP A 57 12.34 2.74 -3.31
CA ASP A 57 12.72 3.42 -4.54
C ASP A 57 12.70 4.95 -4.28
N SER A 58 13.32 5.74 -5.15
CA SER A 58 13.42 7.21 -4.96
C SER A 58 12.07 7.93 -4.82
N SER A 59 10.98 7.34 -5.32
CA SER A 59 9.63 7.92 -5.31
C SER A 59 8.58 7.01 -4.69
N ARG A 60 8.97 5.87 -4.08
CA ARG A 60 8.00 4.92 -3.51
C ARG A 60 8.62 4.03 -2.44
N LEU A 61 7.90 3.81 -1.35
CA LEU A 61 8.19 2.76 -0.36
C LEU A 61 7.08 1.70 -0.39
N VAL A 62 7.44 0.43 -0.21
CA VAL A 62 6.50 -0.70 -0.24
C VAL A 62 6.78 -1.65 0.92
N TRP A 63 5.71 -2.02 1.61
CA TRP A 63 5.64 -3.05 2.64
C TRP A 63 4.77 -4.19 2.13
N LEU A 64 5.24 -5.42 2.31
CA LEU A 64 4.53 -6.64 1.93
C LEU A 64 4.13 -7.44 3.16
N ASP A 65 3.01 -8.15 3.06
CA ASP A 65 2.49 -9.08 4.08
C ASP A 65 2.38 -8.44 5.48
N LYS A 66 1.76 -7.25 5.57
CA LYS A 66 1.57 -6.52 6.83
C LYS A 66 0.17 -6.77 7.40
N HIS A 67 0.12 -7.55 8.47
CA HIS A 67 -1.11 -7.95 9.15
C HIS A 67 -2.12 -8.64 8.20
N LEU A 68 -3.16 -7.92 7.81
CA LEU A 68 -4.23 -8.38 6.92
C LEU A 68 -4.11 -7.75 5.51
N LEU A 69 -3.07 -6.95 5.26
CA LEU A 69 -2.80 -6.30 3.98
C LEU A 69 -1.63 -7.01 3.31
N ASP A 70 -1.80 -7.42 2.05
CA ASP A 70 -0.74 -8.06 1.27
C ASP A 70 0.30 -7.04 0.83
N LYS A 71 -0.13 -5.78 0.65
CA LYS A 71 0.72 -4.67 0.28
C LYS A 71 0.21 -3.36 0.89
N VAL A 72 1.13 -2.57 1.40
CA VAL A 72 0.94 -1.14 1.65
C VAL A 72 2.07 -0.40 0.96
N ALA A 73 1.74 0.64 0.21
CA ALA A 73 2.71 1.46 -0.48
C ALA A 73 2.41 2.94 -0.31
N VAL A 74 3.47 3.75 -0.34
CA VAL A 74 3.40 5.21 -0.31
C VAL A 74 4.27 5.77 -1.43
N TRP A 75 3.76 6.79 -2.12
CA TRP A 75 4.44 7.48 -3.21
C TRP A 75 4.81 8.90 -2.80
N ASP A 76 5.91 9.36 -3.37
CA ASP A 76 6.21 10.79 -3.40
C ASP A 76 5.27 11.48 -4.39
N GLN A 77 4.58 12.52 -3.92
CA GLN A 77 3.77 13.37 -4.78
C GLN A 77 4.70 14.38 -5.46
N ILE A 78 4.82 14.25 -6.78
CA ILE A 78 5.64 15.16 -7.57
C ILE A 78 4.90 16.49 -7.69
N PRO A 79 5.53 17.64 -7.36
CA PRO A 79 4.91 18.95 -7.54
C PRO A 79 4.45 19.17 -8.99
N GLY A 80 3.17 19.53 -9.17
CA GLY A 80 2.56 19.75 -10.48
C GLY A 80 1.94 18.51 -11.12
N ASP A 81 1.93 17.37 -10.41
CA ASP A 81 1.19 16.19 -10.82
C ASP A 81 -0.30 16.33 -10.49
N GLU A 82 -1.15 16.23 -11.53
CA GLU A 82 -2.61 16.29 -11.40
C GLU A 82 -3.23 14.93 -11.04
N SER A 83 -2.44 13.85 -10.95
CA SER A 83 -2.93 12.48 -10.71
C SER A 83 -3.46 12.21 -9.29
N GLY A 84 -3.56 13.25 -8.48
CA GLY A 84 -4.32 13.30 -7.23
C GLY A 84 -3.48 13.33 -5.96
N THR A 85 -4.16 13.47 -4.82
CA THR A 85 -3.60 13.43 -3.46
C THR A 85 -3.48 12.00 -2.91
N ASP A 86 -3.84 10.99 -3.72
CA ASP A 86 -3.86 9.59 -3.30
C ASP A 86 -2.47 8.98 -3.30
N ILE A 87 -1.69 9.34 -2.28
CA ILE A 87 -0.30 8.93 -2.09
C ILE A 87 -0.15 7.57 -1.41
N ILE A 88 -1.23 6.96 -0.92
CA ILE A 88 -1.24 5.63 -0.30
C ILE A 88 -1.98 4.64 -1.18
N GLU A 89 -1.48 3.41 -1.26
CA GLU A 89 -2.18 2.26 -1.81
C GLU A 89 -2.15 1.13 -0.78
N ALA A 90 -3.29 0.50 -0.57
CA ALA A 90 -3.40 -0.74 0.19
C ALA A 90 -3.99 -1.83 -0.70
N ALA A 91 -3.47 -3.05 -0.57
CA ALA A 91 -3.97 -4.23 -1.27
C ALA A 91 -4.30 -5.34 -0.28
N VAL A 92 -5.31 -6.13 -0.64
CA VAL A 92 -5.72 -7.29 0.13
C VAL A 92 -6.26 -8.38 -0.78
N ALA A 93 -5.90 -9.63 -0.49
CA ALA A 93 -6.43 -10.81 -1.12
C ALA A 93 -7.92 -10.96 -0.80
N TYR A 94 -8.73 -10.81 -1.84
CA TYR A 94 -10.17 -10.80 -1.77
C TYR A 94 -10.73 -11.22 -3.14
N ALA A 95 -11.48 -12.33 -3.17
CA ALA A 95 -12.13 -12.78 -4.40
C ALA A 95 -13.29 -11.84 -4.75
N VAL A 96 -13.21 -11.25 -5.94
CA VAL A 96 -14.27 -10.39 -6.48
C VAL A 96 -15.01 -11.15 -7.58
N PRO A 97 -16.31 -11.45 -7.39
CA PRO A 97 -17.11 -12.06 -8.42
C PRO A 97 -17.36 -11.06 -9.56
N GLU A 98 -17.54 -11.56 -10.78
CA GLU A 98 -17.61 -10.74 -11.99
C GLU A 98 -18.78 -9.75 -11.96
N GLU A 99 -19.91 -10.17 -11.38
CA GLU A 99 -21.11 -9.37 -11.20
C GLU A 99 -20.93 -8.17 -10.25
N ALA A 100 -19.91 -8.19 -9.39
CA ALA A 100 -19.62 -7.09 -8.47
C ALA A 100 -18.76 -5.99 -9.11
N LEU A 101 -18.07 -6.25 -10.23
CA LEU A 101 -17.19 -5.27 -10.88
C LEU A 101 -17.91 -3.96 -11.22
N PRO A 102 -19.10 -3.97 -11.87
CA PRO A 102 -19.80 -2.72 -12.18
C PRO A 102 -20.24 -1.96 -10.93
N GLN A 103 -20.48 -2.66 -9.82
CA GLN A 103 -20.87 -2.04 -8.55
C GLN A 103 -19.70 -1.36 -7.85
N LEU A 104 -18.51 -1.98 -7.92
CA LEU A 104 -17.28 -1.39 -7.40
C LEU A 104 -16.85 -0.16 -8.22
N ASP A 105 -16.91 -0.26 -9.55
CA ASP A 105 -16.67 0.89 -10.45
C ASP A 105 -17.69 2.00 -10.18
N ALA A 106 -18.95 1.62 -9.99
CA ALA A 106 -20.03 2.53 -9.60
C ALA A 106 -19.96 2.96 -8.14
N PHE A 107 -18.95 2.60 -7.34
CA PHE A 107 -18.70 3.11 -5.99
C PHE A 107 -17.56 4.12 -5.99
N SER A 108 -16.38 3.73 -6.49
CA SER A 108 -15.21 4.60 -6.53
C SER A 108 -14.19 4.16 -7.57
N ASP A 109 -13.65 5.14 -8.29
CA ASP A 109 -12.50 5.00 -9.19
C ASP A 109 -11.17 4.73 -8.47
N LYS A 110 -11.15 4.88 -7.14
CA LYS A 110 -9.99 4.58 -6.29
C LYS A 110 -9.88 3.11 -5.92
N ILE A 111 -10.93 2.32 -6.20
CA ILE A 111 -10.92 0.88 -6.05
C ILE A 111 -10.52 0.24 -7.37
N THR A 112 -9.56 -0.68 -7.33
CA THR A 112 -9.17 -1.46 -8.50
C THR A 112 -9.14 -2.93 -8.13
N VAL A 113 -9.46 -3.80 -9.08
CA VAL A 113 -9.42 -5.25 -8.92
C VAL A 113 -8.33 -5.81 -9.82
N SER A 114 -7.54 -6.74 -9.28
CA SER A 114 -6.55 -7.53 -10.04
C SER A 114 -7.18 -8.24 -11.24
N GLN A 115 -6.37 -8.53 -12.27
CA GLN A 115 -6.84 -9.22 -13.47
C GLN A 115 -7.39 -10.62 -13.20
N ASP A 116 -6.84 -11.34 -12.21
CA ASP A 116 -7.33 -12.67 -11.80
C ASP A 116 -8.46 -12.59 -10.76
N ARG A 117 -8.83 -11.37 -10.34
CA ARG A 117 -9.89 -11.03 -9.40
C ARG A 117 -9.69 -11.62 -8.01
N LYS A 118 -8.44 -11.84 -7.60
CA LYS A 118 -8.09 -12.37 -6.27
C LYS A 118 -7.54 -11.34 -5.30
N GLU A 119 -7.24 -10.14 -5.78
CA GLU A 119 -6.84 -9.00 -4.99
C GLU A 119 -7.68 -7.77 -5.34
N ILE A 120 -7.95 -6.97 -4.32
CA ILE A 120 -8.55 -5.64 -4.44
C ILE A 120 -7.58 -4.60 -3.87
N PHE A 121 -7.50 -3.46 -4.55
CA PHE A 121 -6.61 -2.34 -4.23
C PHE A 121 -7.46 -1.11 -3.93
N ALA A 122 -7.01 -0.31 -2.98
CA ALA A 122 -7.55 1.02 -2.71
C ALA A 122 -6.42 2.04 -2.70
N ARG A 123 -6.57 3.13 -3.47
CA ARG A 123 -5.72 4.31 -3.32
C ARG A 123 -6.41 5.39 -2.50
N ALA A 124 -5.67 6.08 -1.64
CA ALA A 124 -6.20 7.17 -0.82
C ALA A 124 -5.11 8.11 -0.32
N GLU A 125 -5.49 9.20 0.35
CA GLU A 125 -4.55 10.14 0.98
C GLU A 125 -3.90 9.56 2.25
N SER A 126 -4.56 8.58 2.88
CA SER A 126 -4.08 7.95 4.12
C SER A 126 -4.41 6.46 4.16
N GLN A 127 -3.62 5.68 4.92
CA GLN A 127 -3.86 4.25 5.13
C GLN A 127 -5.25 4.00 5.74
N ALA A 128 -5.69 4.85 6.67
CA ALA A 128 -7.02 4.75 7.27
C ALA A 128 -8.15 4.85 6.22
N GLU A 129 -8.00 5.74 5.24
CA GLU A 129 -8.97 5.90 4.15
C GLU A 129 -8.94 4.74 3.17
N ALA A 130 -7.74 4.24 2.84
CA ALA A 130 -7.61 3.04 2.02
C ALA A 130 -8.32 1.85 2.71
N MET A 131 -8.13 1.66 4.03
CA MET A 131 -8.84 0.62 4.79
C MET A 131 -10.35 0.82 4.80
N LEU A 132 -10.84 2.05 4.97
CA LEU A 132 -12.27 2.37 4.88
C LEU A 132 -12.84 1.99 3.50
N ALA A 133 -12.14 2.35 2.42
CA ALA A 133 -12.56 2.03 1.06
C ALA A 133 -12.60 0.51 0.83
N LEU A 134 -11.57 -0.23 1.27
CA LEU A 134 -11.52 -1.70 1.19
C LEU A 134 -12.68 -2.36 1.96
N ASN A 135 -12.99 -1.87 3.16
CA ASN A 135 -14.09 -2.39 3.95
C ASN A 135 -15.45 -2.21 3.26
N LEU A 136 -15.70 -1.02 2.71
CA LEU A 136 -16.94 -0.72 1.99
C LEU A 136 -17.03 -1.49 0.67
N ALA A 137 -15.91 -1.68 -0.03
CA ALA A 137 -15.85 -2.52 -1.22
C ALA A 137 -16.22 -3.98 -0.90
N SER A 138 -15.70 -4.53 0.21
CA SER A 138 -16.07 -5.87 0.69
C SER A 138 -17.58 -5.99 0.96
N GLU A 139 -18.19 -4.96 1.53
CA GLU A 139 -19.63 -4.93 1.81
C GLU A 139 -20.48 -4.85 0.54
N ILE A 140 -20.03 -4.15 -0.49
CA ILE A 140 -20.65 -4.16 -1.83
C ILE A 140 -20.58 -5.56 -2.42
N VAL A 141 -19.41 -6.18 -2.44
CA VAL A 141 -19.21 -7.54 -2.97
C VAL A 141 -20.12 -8.57 -2.26
N ARG A 142 -20.35 -8.37 -0.96
CA ARG A 142 -21.24 -9.23 -0.16
C ARG A 142 -22.72 -8.88 -0.27
N GLY A 143 -23.09 -7.85 -1.03
CA GLY A 143 -24.46 -7.36 -1.17
C GLY A 143 -25.03 -6.73 0.11
N VAL A 144 -24.18 -6.32 1.06
CA VAL A 144 -24.60 -5.67 2.32
C VAL A 144 -24.95 -4.20 2.06
N ARG A 145 -24.29 -3.55 1.11
CA ARG A 145 -24.54 -2.16 0.71
C ARG A 145 -24.59 -2.05 -0.81
N THR A 146 -25.42 -1.13 -1.27
CA THR A 146 -25.34 -0.60 -2.63
C THR A 146 -24.16 0.37 -2.77
N PRO A 147 -23.69 0.65 -4.00
CA PRO A 147 -22.63 1.63 -4.22
C PRO A 147 -22.94 3.02 -3.66
N GLN A 148 -24.20 3.46 -3.72
CA GLN A 148 -24.60 4.76 -3.17
C GLN A 148 -24.55 4.77 -1.63
N GLU A 149 -25.05 3.72 -0.97
CA GLU A 149 -24.97 3.61 0.49
C GLU A 149 -23.52 3.55 0.98
N ALA A 150 -22.64 2.90 0.21
CA ALA A 150 -21.22 2.86 0.48
C ALA A 150 -20.57 4.25 0.37
N ARG A 151 -20.91 5.06 -0.64
CA ARG A 151 -20.46 6.47 -0.72
C ARG A 151 -20.91 7.30 0.46
N ASP A 152 -22.19 7.23 0.79
CA ASP A 152 -22.76 7.97 1.92
C ASP A 152 -22.08 7.58 3.25
N ALA A 153 -21.75 6.29 3.41
CA ALA A 153 -21.01 5.77 4.55
C ALA A 153 -19.56 6.27 4.56
N TYR A 154 -18.89 6.30 3.40
CA TYR A 154 -17.52 6.82 3.25
C TYR A 154 -17.46 8.29 3.70
N GLU A 155 -18.29 9.16 3.12
CA GLU A 155 -18.35 10.58 3.45
C GLU A 155 -18.70 10.83 4.93
N ARG A 156 -19.61 10.01 5.48
CA ARG A 156 -19.99 10.09 6.89
C ARG A 156 -18.81 9.73 7.79
N ALA A 157 -18.07 8.67 7.47
CA ALA A 157 -16.92 8.24 8.26
C ALA A 157 -15.82 9.32 8.26
N LEU A 158 -15.54 9.96 7.11
CA LEU A 158 -14.57 11.06 7.05
C LEU A 158 -15.01 12.27 7.85
N ARG A 159 -16.28 12.69 7.76
CA ARG A 159 -16.81 13.80 8.58
C ARG A 159 -16.69 13.51 10.08
N LEU A 160 -16.99 12.28 10.51
CA LEU A 160 -16.87 11.87 11.90
C LEU A 160 -15.40 11.88 12.37
N ARG A 161 -14.47 11.43 11.52
CA ARG A 161 -13.02 11.49 11.79
C ARG A 161 -12.55 12.93 12.03
N THR A 162 -12.95 13.87 11.17
CA THR A 162 -12.62 15.29 11.33
C THR A 162 -13.20 15.88 12.62
N ALA A 163 -14.33 15.35 13.11
CA ALA A 163 -14.91 15.69 14.40
C ALA A 163 -14.27 14.95 15.60
N GLY A 164 -13.14 14.25 15.40
CA GLY A 164 -12.40 13.53 16.43
C GLY A 164 -13.03 12.20 16.86
N LYS A 165 -14.01 11.68 16.13
CA LYS A 165 -14.65 10.40 16.43
C LYS A 165 -13.90 9.26 15.75
N VAL A 166 -13.80 8.14 16.46
CA VAL A 166 -13.15 6.92 15.99
C VAL A 166 -14.20 6.01 15.32
N SER A 167 -13.87 5.43 14.17
CA SER A 167 -14.68 4.44 13.47
C SER A 167 -13.87 3.15 13.31
N PRO A 168 -14.44 1.95 13.58
CA PRO A 168 -13.75 0.69 13.34
C PRO A 168 -13.25 0.54 11.90
N TYR A 169 -14.01 1.10 10.93
CA TYR A 169 -13.64 1.08 9.52
C TYR A 169 -12.31 1.78 9.19
N LEU A 170 -11.85 2.68 10.08
CA LEU A 170 -10.61 3.45 9.92
C LEU A 170 -9.44 2.84 10.69
N GLN A 171 -9.68 1.84 11.55
CA GLN A 171 -8.68 1.23 12.41
C GLN A 171 -8.10 -0.07 11.84
N GLY A 172 -8.78 -0.67 10.87
CA GLY A 172 -8.39 -1.95 10.31
C GLY A 172 -9.44 -2.50 9.35
N LEU A 173 -9.12 -3.66 8.76
CA LEU A 173 -10.10 -4.40 7.98
C LEU A 173 -11.16 -5.03 8.88
N THR A 174 -12.42 -4.93 8.47
CA THR A 174 -13.60 -5.51 9.16
C THR A 174 -13.99 -6.88 8.61
N PHE A 175 -13.18 -7.41 7.69
CA PHE A 175 -13.32 -8.73 7.10
C PHE A 175 -11.98 -9.48 7.16
N LEU A 176 -12.03 -10.80 7.00
CA LEU A 176 -10.82 -11.63 6.89
C LEU A 176 -10.45 -11.81 5.41
N PRO A 177 -9.20 -11.50 5.01
CA PRO A 177 -8.69 -11.76 3.67
C PRO A 177 -8.62 -13.25 3.35
N MET A 178 -8.58 -13.57 2.06
CA MET A 178 -8.27 -14.92 1.58
C MET A 178 -6.76 -15.13 1.67
N ARG A 179 -6.28 -16.11 2.44
CA ARG A 179 -4.86 -16.46 2.52
C ARG A 179 -4.57 -17.76 1.81
#